data_AF-A0A290QFJ3-F1
#
_entry.id   AF-A0A290QFJ3-F1
#
_cell.length_a   1.000
_cell.length_b   1.000
_cell.length_c   1.000
_cell.angle_alpha   90.00
_cell.angle_beta   90.00
_cell.angle_gamma   90.00
#
_symmetry.space_group_name_H-M   'P 1'
#
loop_
_entity.id
_entity.type
_entity.pdbx_description
1 polymer ?
#
loop_
_entity_poly.entity_id
_entity_poly.type
_entity_poly.pdbx_seq_one_letter_code
_entity_poly.pdbx_strand_id
1 'polypeptide(L)'
;MMNRGVGGVGGVVLGGIVRRVLAGVGFGLGLLLANGAMAAESWLYAKTANFEVLSSTTEREAKALVERLELFRENFSEVLPGPPFHQKRITLVLFNRDKEFAPYRPMRDGREQAHLKSIVFAHEDEVVIGLCADGSVRERSASLYSSYVSLLSRWRGYNLPPWLEAGLSGFYETIEIEESVVTVGRKNREYVDMLNSVRWLHLEDVLVVNRDSAEHGKVRYHAQAWALVHYLLMTSPEETRWKNLNRLIAVLQQGVKSRNALQVVYGKSAEEIGMDVQHYVKTGKYAVQAFPKSVRGGRTAVAFRAATEFERELALVNLRWRSRKGGGESYRMFQLAEKEPGSPRPHEVLGSIALGEGERHQAETHWREAVRLGTDNPVVPVWLAQTSLGQSLVDVSAGYRLPEGDAAELRGWLDRAVALDENYAEAWDWLALTEAFSAEPRSEVIRNLQTKREAWGSRPRVLAALALIALRAGNGEVAEALADQVLKDPMLGMRPSGEAAMRMALAETRGLGGLWTPYVDKGSEVIALAKAVKVRALEEKARAHNRARAK
;
A
#
# COMPACT_ATOMS: atom_id res chain seq x y z
N MET A 1 -85.18 56.81 -35.70
CA MET A 1 -85.07 58.28 -35.61
C MET A 1 -84.78 58.66 -34.17
N MET A 2 -83.66 59.37 -33.95
CA MET A 2 -83.35 60.26 -32.81
C MET A 2 -83.42 59.75 -31.36
N ASN A 3 -82.25 59.25 -30.95
CA ASN A 3 -81.48 59.54 -29.73
C ASN A 3 -81.97 60.66 -28.78
N ARG A 4 -81.92 60.40 -27.45
CA ARG A 4 -81.43 61.33 -26.40
C ARG A 4 -81.33 60.60 -25.05
N GLY A 5 -80.24 60.82 -24.34
CA GLY A 5 -79.99 60.29 -23.00
C GLY A 5 -80.04 61.34 -21.89
N VAL A 6 -79.33 60.98 -20.80
CA VAL A 6 -78.76 61.78 -19.70
C VAL A 6 -79.46 61.71 -18.33
N GLY A 7 -78.66 61.30 -17.33
CA GLY A 7 -78.57 61.79 -15.93
C GLY A 7 -79.66 61.32 -14.96
N GLY A 8 -79.40 60.98 -13.69
CA GLY A 8 -78.21 61.00 -12.85
C GLY A 8 -78.64 60.89 -11.36
N VAL A 9 -77.65 60.77 -10.47
CA VAL A 9 -77.67 61.07 -9.00
C VAL A 9 -78.04 59.96 -8.00
N GLY A 10 -77.03 59.54 -7.22
CA GLY A 10 -77.04 59.67 -5.75
C GLY A 10 -77.38 58.45 -4.88
N GLY A 11 -76.55 58.20 -3.85
CA GLY A 11 -77.04 57.78 -2.53
C GLY A 11 -76.49 56.46 -1.96
N VAL A 12 -75.66 56.61 -0.93
CA VAL A 12 -75.06 55.64 0.00
C VAL A 12 -76.12 54.82 0.79
N VAL A 13 -75.83 53.56 1.19
CA VAL A 13 -75.85 53.01 2.58
C VAL A 13 -75.84 51.46 2.62
N LEU A 14 -75.14 50.96 3.65
CA LEU A 14 -74.77 49.61 4.06
C LEU A 14 -75.86 48.51 4.11
N GLY A 15 -75.38 47.27 3.94
CA GLY A 15 -75.59 46.20 4.95
C GLY A 15 -76.43 44.99 4.52
N GLY A 16 -75.87 43.78 4.65
CA GLY A 16 -76.67 42.55 4.81
C GLY A 16 -76.38 41.38 3.86
N ILE A 17 -75.30 40.66 4.16
CA ILE A 17 -75.11 39.19 4.12
C ILE A 17 -76.28 38.35 3.54
N VAL A 18 -76.00 37.51 2.52
CA VAL A 18 -76.15 36.02 2.52
C VAL A 18 -76.08 35.46 1.07
N ARG A 19 -75.08 34.58 0.87
CA ARG A 19 -74.96 33.37 0.01
C ARG A 19 -75.55 33.30 -1.42
N ARG A 20 -74.72 32.67 -2.27
CA ARG A 20 -74.94 32.01 -3.59
C ARG A 20 -74.43 32.90 -4.74
N VAL A 21 -73.62 32.48 -5.71
CA VAL A 21 -73.29 31.15 -6.24
C VAL A 21 -72.12 31.30 -7.25
N LEU A 22 -71.31 30.25 -7.41
CA LEU A 22 -70.44 29.95 -8.57
C LEU A 22 -69.32 30.94 -8.98
N ALA A 23 -68.08 30.57 -8.62
CA ALA A 23 -66.95 30.65 -9.53
C ALA A 23 -66.05 29.44 -9.28
N GLY A 24 -66.39 28.32 -9.93
CA GLY A 24 -65.43 27.26 -10.17
C GLY A 24 -64.55 27.68 -11.35
N VAL A 25 -63.24 27.48 -11.21
CA VAL A 25 -62.32 26.87 -12.17
C VAL A 25 -60.92 27.01 -11.55
N GLY A 26 -60.24 25.88 -11.33
CA GLY A 26 -58.79 25.87 -11.17
C GLY A 26 -58.22 25.54 -9.79
N PHE A 27 -58.75 24.56 -9.07
CA PHE A 27 -57.98 23.93 -7.97
C PHE A 27 -58.33 22.45 -7.88
N GLY A 28 -57.53 21.61 -8.56
CA GLY A 28 -57.77 20.17 -8.51
C GLY A 28 -57.07 19.37 -9.59
N LEU A 29 -55.74 19.47 -9.70
CA LEU A 29 -54.87 18.37 -10.12
C LEU A 29 -53.39 18.71 -9.84
N GLY A 30 -53.09 19.06 -8.58
CA GLY A 30 -51.71 19.19 -8.07
C GLY A 30 -51.35 18.02 -7.17
N LEU A 31 -51.75 16.80 -7.55
CA LEU A 31 -51.41 15.58 -6.82
C LEU A 31 -49.95 15.23 -7.14
N LEU A 32 -49.06 15.71 -6.27
CA LEU A 32 -47.91 14.98 -5.76
C LEU A 32 -47.19 14.05 -6.75
N LEU A 33 -46.63 14.62 -7.82
CA LEU A 33 -45.34 14.17 -8.34
C LEU A 33 -44.25 14.94 -7.60
N ALA A 34 -44.23 14.83 -6.28
CA ALA A 34 -42.97 14.92 -5.57
C ALA A 34 -42.20 13.66 -5.96
N ASN A 35 -41.55 13.73 -7.13
CA ASN A 35 -40.37 12.91 -7.37
C ASN A 35 -39.47 13.19 -6.18
N GLY A 36 -39.51 12.30 -5.19
CA GLY A 36 -38.38 12.06 -4.33
C GLY A 36 -37.27 11.60 -5.25
N ALA A 37 -36.64 12.54 -5.95
CA ALA A 37 -35.23 12.45 -6.19
C ALA A 37 -34.65 12.30 -4.78
N MET A 38 -34.48 11.06 -4.33
CA MET A 38 -33.32 10.76 -3.49
C MET A 38 -32.20 11.46 -4.23
N ALA A 39 -31.71 12.57 -3.69
CA ALA A 39 -30.57 13.27 -4.24
C ALA A 39 -29.54 12.17 -4.46
N ALA A 40 -29.27 11.84 -5.73
CA ALA A 40 -28.34 10.79 -6.07
C ALA A 40 -27.07 11.17 -5.32
N GLU A 41 -26.66 10.33 -4.36
CA GLU A 41 -25.51 10.63 -3.51
C GLU A 41 -24.36 10.92 -4.47
N SER A 42 -23.94 12.17 -4.53
CA SER A 42 -22.98 12.61 -5.53
C SER A 42 -21.61 12.22 -5.01
N TRP A 43 -21.14 11.04 -5.41
CA TRP A 43 -19.80 10.60 -5.13
C TRP A 43 -18.80 11.54 -5.82
N LEU A 44 -17.71 11.83 -5.12
CA LEU A 44 -16.60 12.62 -5.59
C LEU A 44 -15.46 11.70 -6.03
N TYR A 45 -14.76 12.09 -7.09
CA TYR A 45 -13.55 11.44 -7.57
C TYR A 45 -12.39 12.44 -7.63
N ALA A 46 -11.22 12.02 -7.19
CA ALA A 46 -9.96 12.71 -7.44
C ALA A 46 -8.82 11.71 -7.65
N LYS A 47 -7.85 12.07 -8.50
CA LYS A 47 -6.57 11.37 -8.61
C LYS A 47 -5.47 12.35 -8.20
N THR A 48 -4.64 11.96 -7.25
CA THR A 48 -3.45 12.71 -6.83
C THR A 48 -2.19 11.97 -7.26
N ALA A 49 -1.02 12.43 -6.83
CA ALA A 49 0.23 11.75 -7.13
C ALA A 49 0.28 10.32 -6.56
N ASN A 50 -0.38 10.09 -5.42
CA ASN A 50 -0.23 8.84 -4.66
C ASN A 50 -1.55 8.12 -4.36
N PHE A 51 -2.70 8.74 -4.63
CA PHE A 51 -4.02 8.20 -4.31
C PHE A 51 -5.01 8.35 -5.47
N GLU A 52 -5.84 7.34 -5.63
CA GLU A 52 -7.09 7.40 -6.37
C GLU A 52 -8.22 7.41 -5.34
N VAL A 53 -9.04 8.46 -5.32
CA VAL A 53 -9.97 8.74 -4.21
C VAL A 53 -11.39 8.76 -4.72
N LEU A 54 -12.25 7.98 -4.07
CA LEU A 54 -13.69 8.04 -4.21
C LEU A 54 -14.32 8.39 -2.87
N SER A 55 -15.26 9.33 -2.85
CA SER A 55 -15.86 9.74 -1.59
C SER A 55 -17.33 10.10 -1.67
N SER A 56 -18.12 9.69 -0.68
CA SER A 56 -19.47 10.20 -0.45
C SER A 56 -19.51 11.37 0.55
N THR A 57 -18.37 11.85 1.07
CA THR A 57 -18.30 13.00 1.99
C THR A 57 -18.31 14.33 1.26
N THR A 58 -18.26 15.43 2.02
CA THR A 58 -18.08 16.76 1.44
C THR A 58 -16.68 16.92 0.84
N GLU A 59 -16.56 17.70 -0.24
CA GLU A 59 -15.26 17.98 -0.88
C GLU A 59 -14.24 18.54 0.13
N ARG A 60 -14.68 19.41 1.05
CA ARG A 60 -13.83 19.98 2.10
C ARG A 60 -13.20 18.90 2.98
N GLU A 61 -13.99 17.92 3.43
CA GLU A 61 -13.52 16.84 4.30
C GLU A 61 -12.63 15.86 3.55
N ALA A 62 -13.04 15.45 2.34
CA ALA A 62 -12.25 14.56 1.49
C ALA A 62 -10.89 15.18 1.17
N LYS A 63 -10.87 16.47 0.79
CA LYS A 63 -9.65 17.22 0.49
C LYS A 63 -8.73 17.33 1.70
N ALA A 64 -9.25 17.69 2.87
CA ALA A 64 -8.44 17.80 4.08
C ALA A 64 -7.76 16.48 4.46
N LEU A 65 -8.44 15.34 4.28
CA LEU A 65 -7.85 14.03 4.52
C LEU A 65 -6.77 13.68 3.49
N VAL A 66 -7.06 13.85 2.19
CA VAL A 66 -6.14 13.47 1.11
C VAL A 66 -4.87 14.33 1.15
N GLU A 67 -5.00 15.64 1.35
CA GLU A 67 -3.84 16.53 1.53
C GLU A 67 -2.98 16.10 2.72
N ARG A 68 -3.63 15.66 3.82
CA ARG A 68 -2.94 15.16 5.01
C ARG A 68 -2.20 13.84 4.74
N LEU A 69 -2.75 12.94 3.93
CA LEU A 69 -2.09 11.68 3.55
C LEU A 69 -0.91 11.90 2.60
N GLU A 70 -1.07 12.80 1.61
CA GLU A 70 0.01 13.20 0.70
C GLU A 70 1.19 13.79 1.47
N LEU A 71 0.92 14.75 2.36
CA LEU A 71 1.95 15.37 3.20
C LEU A 71 2.59 14.37 4.16
N PHE A 72 1.82 13.46 4.75
CA PHE A 72 2.38 12.39 5.56
C PHE A 72 3.40 11.55 4.77
N ARG A 73 3.06 11.15 3.53
CA ARG A 73 3.95 10.35 2.68
C ARG A 73 5.24 11.08 2.33
N GLU A 74 5.15 12.37 2.03
CA GLU A 74 6.31 13.23 1.78
C GLU A 74 7.23 13.29 3.00
N ASN A 75 6.67 13.61 4.17
CA ASN A 75 7.43 13.69 5.43
C ASN A 75 8.02 12.33 5.85
N PHE A 76 7.29 11.24 5.63
CA PHE A 76 7.79 9.89 5.90
C PHE A 76 9.07 9.61 5.11
N SER A 77 9.16 10.10 3.87
CA SER A 77 10.34 9.91 3.02
C SER A 77 11.55 10.75 3.42
N GLU A 78 11.32 11.92 4.03
CA GLU A 78 12.40 12.76 4.58
C GLU A 78 12.96 12.21 5.89
N VAL A 79 12.07 11.68 6.73
CA VAL A 79 12.39 11.17 8.07
C VAL A 79 13.02 9.78 8.03
N LEU A 80 12.51 8.91 7.16
CA LEU A 80 13.02 7.56 6.95
C LEU A 80 13.67 7.45 5.56
N PRO A 81 14.82 8.12 5.34
CA PRO A 81 15.50 8.06 4.07
C PRO A 81 15.99 6.63 3.81
N GLY A 82 15.98 6.26 2.54
CA GLY A 82 16.18 4.89 2.12
C GLY A 82 16.10 4.78 0.61
N PRO A 83 16.31 3.57 0.06
CA PRO A 83 16.27 3.35 -1.36
C PRO A 83 14.93 3.83 -1.96
N PRO A 84 14.94 4.33 -3.20
CA PRO A 84 13.71 4.53 -3.97
C PRO A 84 12.90 3.24 -4.02
N PHE A 85 11.58 3.38 -4.02
CA PHE A 85 10.65 2.26 -4.05
C PHE A 85 9.45 2.58 -4.93
N HIS A 86 8.85 1.54 -5.52
CA HIS A 86 7.54 1.64 -6.12
C HIS A 86 6.46 1.67 -5.05
N GLN A 87 5.67 2.73 -5.04
CA GLN A 87 4.42 2.76 -4.30
C GLN A 87 3.33 2.16 -5.19
N LYS A 88 2.73 1.06 -4.74
CA LYS A 88 1.54 0.52 -5.40
C LYS A 88 0.42 1.54 -5.37
N ARG A 89 -0.45 1.50 -6.38
CA ARG A 89 -1.68 2.30 -6.41
C ARG A 89 -2.43 2.17 -5.08
N ILE A 90 -2.88 3.28 -4.53
CA ILE A 90 -3.75 3.30 -3.35
C ILE A 90 -5.12 3.83 -3.78
N THR A 91 -6.13 2.96 -3.76
CA THR A 91 -7.54 3.34 -3.95
C THR A 91 -8.17 3.63 -2.58
N LEU A 92 -8.49 4.89 -2.29
CA LEU A 92 -9.15 5.32 -1.06
C LEU A 92 -10.65 5.52 -1.30
N VAL A 93 -11.48 4.74 -0.60
CA VAL A 93 -12.94 4.87 -0.60
C VAL A 93 -13.39 5.45 0.74
N LEU A 94 -13.82 6.71 0.72
CA LEU A 94 -14.20 7.49 1.90
C LEU A 94 -15.72 7.61 1.99
N PHE A 95 -16.30 6.92 2.96
CA PHE A 95 -17.73 6.91 3.24
C PHE A 95 -18.11 8.03 4.21
N ASN A 96 -19.21 8.71 3.95
CA ASN A 96 -19.74 9.74 4.83
C ASN A 96 -20.32 9.15 6.11
N ARG A 97 -21.08 8.06 5.99
CA ARG A 97 -21.81 7.46 7.10
C ARG A 97 -21.39 6.03 7.36
N ASP A 98 -21.49 5.62 8.62
CA ASP A 98 -21.20 4.25 9.05
C ASP A 98 -22.02 3.19 8.31
N LYS A 99 -23.29 3.50 8.02
CA LYS A 99 -24.21 2.60 7.30
C LYS A 99 -23.74 2.28 5.87
N GLU A 100 -23.07 3.23 5.21
CA GLU A 100 -22.50 3.02 3.87
C GLU A 100 -21.23 2.17 3.95
N PHE A 101 -20.45 2.31 5.03
CA PHE A 101 -19.20 1.58 5.25
C PHE A 101 -19.42 0.14 5.75
N ALA A 102 -20.45 -0.10 6.57
CA ALA A 102 -20.70 -1.38 7.24
C ALA A 102 -20.64 -2.62 6.30
N PRO A 103 -21.22 -2.61 5.08
CA PRO A 103 -21.16 -3.75 4.16
C PRO A 103 -19.74 -4.16 3.77
N TYR A 104 -18.76 -3.26 3.88
CA TYR A 104 -17.36 -3.49 3.51
C TYR A 104 -16.51 -3.89 4.70
N ARG A 105 -17.05 -3.99 5.92
CA ARG A 105 -16.28 -4.49 7.06
C ARG A 105 -15.99 -5.98 6.93
N PRO A 106 -14.79 -6.42 7.34
CA PRO A 106 -14.47 -7.84 7.39
C PRO A 106 -15.33 -8.55 8.43
N MET A 107 -15.57 -9.83 8.18
CA MET A 107 -16.23 -10.73 9.12
C MET A 107 -15.16 -11.51 9.90
N ARG A 108 -15.35 -11.68 11.21
CA ARG A 108 -14.55 -12.60 12.03
C ARG A 108 -15.48 -13.46 12.86
N ASP A 109 -15.29 -14.77 12.73
CA ASP A 109 -16.15 -15.80 13.36
C ASP A 109 -17.65 -15.57 13.05
N GLY A 110 -17.94 -15.19 11.79
CA GLY A 110 -19.28 -14.89 11.30
C GLY A 110 -19.87 -13.55 11.77
N ARG A 111 -19.11 -12.73 12.49
CA ARG A 111 -19.55 -11.45 13.04
C ARG A 111 -18.84 -10.27 12.40
N GLU A 112 -19.61 -9.25 12.04
CA GLU A 112 -19.08 -7.99 11.55
C GLU A 112 -18.21 -7.31 12.62
N GLN A 113 -17.06 -6.78 12.21
CA GLN A 113 -16.18 -6.00 13.09
C GLN A 113 -16.63 -4.54 13.16
N ALA A 114 -17.79 -4.29 13.80
CA ALA A 114 -18.45 -2.98 13.83
C ALA A 114 -17.62 -1.84 14.45
N HIS A 115 -16.63 -2.17 15.28
CA HIS A 115 -15.72 -1.19 15.89
C HIS A 115 -14.71 -0.60 14.90
N LEU A 116 -14.51 -1.23 13.73
CA LEU A 116 -13.59 -0.71 12.72
C LEU A 116 -14.21 0.48 12.00
N LYS A 117 -13.42 1.56 11.91
CA LYS A 117 -13.72 2.77 11.14
C LYS A 117 -12.83 2.94 9.91
N SER A 118 -11.75 2.16 9.82
CA SER A 118 -10.96 2.02 8.61
C SER A 118 -10.58 0.55 8.39
N ILE A 119 -10.36 0.20 7.12
CA ILE A 119 -9.88 -1.10 6.66
C ILE A 119 -8.85 -0.87 5.56
N VAL A 120 -7.80 -1.68 5.55
CA VAL A 120 -6.73 -1.58 4.55
C VAL A 120 -6.46 -2.98 4.01
N PHE A 121 -6.53 -3.11 2.69
CA PHE A 121 -6.25 -4.33 1.96
C PHE A 121 -5.14 -4.05 0.96
N ALA A 122 -3.91 -4.41 1.32
CA ALA A 122 -2.74 -4.36 0.45
C ALA A 122 -2.55 -5.71 -0.26
N HIS A 123 -3.20 -5.82 -1.41
CA HIS A 123 -2.97 -6.95 -2.29
C HIS A 123 -1.72 -6.72 -3.12
N GLU A 124 -1.35 -7.72 -3.91
CA GLU A 124 -0.14 -7.62 -4.70
C GLU A 124 -0.29 -6.55 -5.81
N ASP A 125 -1.48 -6.31 -6.36
CA ASP A 125 -1.76 -5.36 -7.47
C ASP A 125 -1.92 -3.91 -7.01
N GLU A 126 -2.57 -3.72 -5.87
CA GLU A 126 -2.91 -2.41 -5.33
C GLU A 126 -3.25 -2.50 -3.84
N VAL A 127 -3.30 -1.32 -3.22
CA VAL A 127 -3.85 -1.13 -1.88
C VAL A 127 -5.23 -0.51 -2.00
N VAL A 128 -6.23 -1.11 -1.37
CA VAL A 128 -7.57 -0.52 -1.25
C VAL A 128 -7.85 -0.20 0.21
N ILE A 129 -8.21 1.05 0.47
CA ILE A 129 -8.50 1.57 1.81
C ILE A 129 -9.97 1.96 1.85
N GLY A 130 -10.72 1.39 2.78
CA GLY A 130 -12.05 1.86 3.14
C GLY A 130 -11.97 2.69 4.42
N LEU A 131 -12.53 3.90 4.42
CA LEU A 131 -12.56 4.77 5.60
C LEU A 131 -13.96 5.35 5.81
N CYS A 132 -14.43 5.33 7.05
CA CYS A 132 -15.64 6.02 7.45
C CYS A 132 -15.30 7.39 8.03
N ALA A 133 -15.95 8.44 7.55
CA ALA A 133 -15.81 9.79 8.08
C ALA A 133 -16.54 9.97 9.42
N ASP A 134 -17.52 9.12 9.73
CA ASP A 134 -18.24 9.14 11.00
C ASP A 134 -17.37 8.56 12.14
N GLY A 135 -17.13 9.38 13.17
CA GLY A 135 -16.25 9.06 14.30
C GLY A 135 -15.20 10.16 14.54
N SER A 136 -14.48 10.04 15.65
CA SER A 136 -13.40 10.97 15.97
C SER A 136 -12.28 10.89 14.94
N VAL A 137 -11.56 12.00 14.72
CA VAL A 137 -10.33 12.00 13.88
C VAL A 137 -9.38 10.87 14.29
N ARG A 138 -9.29 10.58 15.60
CA ARG A 138 -8.48 9.50 16.17
C ARG A 138 -8.90 8.12 15.67
N GLU A 139 -10.17 7.75 15.81
CA GLU A 139 -10.70 6.44 15.37
C GLU A 139 -10.51 6.21 13.87
N ARG A 140 -10.52 7.28 13.09
CA ARG A 140 -10.25 7.26 11.63
C ARG A 140 -8.76 7.14 11.30
N SER A 141 -7.91 7.71 12.14
CA SER A 141 -6.49 7.92 11.86
C SER A 141 -5.60 6.76 12.37
N ALA A 142 -5.89 6.19 13.53
CA ALA A 142 -5.01 5.22 14.18
C ALA A 142 -4.66 4.02 13.28
N SER A 143 -5.68 3.33 12.76
CA SER A 143 -5.51 2.17 11.88
C SER A 143 -5.02 2.54 10.48
N LEU A 144 -5.35 3.75 9.99
CA LEU A 144 -4.91 4.25 8.69
C LEU A 144 -3.40 4.53 8.69
N TYR A 145 -2.90 5.31 9.65
CA TYR A 145 -1.47 5.62 9.77
C TYR A 145 -0.64 4.38 10.11
N SER A 146 -1.14 3.51 10.98
CA SER A 146 -0.47 2.23 11.27
C SER A 146 -0.27 1.39 10.02
N SER A 147 -1.34 1.24 9.24
CA SER A 147 -1.27 0.52 7.97
C SER A 147 -0.35 1.24 6.99
N TYR A 148 -0.39 2.56 6.91
CA TYR A 148 0.41 3.29 5.93
C TYR A 148 1.91 3.28 6.26
N VAL A 149 2.29 3.42 7.53
CA VAL A 149 3.68 3.21 8.00
C VAL A 149 4.15 1.80 7.65
N SER A 150 3.31 0.78 7.88
CA SER A 150 3.63 -0.61 7.52
C SER A 150 3.88 -0.74 6.01
N LEU A 151 3.00 -0.17 5.18
CA LEU A 151 3.10 -0.25 3.72
C LEU A 151 4.35 0.46 3.19
N LEU A 152 4.58 1.71 3.57
CA LEU A 152 5.74 2.48 3.12
C LEU A 152 7.05 1.84 3.56
N SER A 153 7.10 1.29 4.77
CA SER A 153 8.27 0.56 5.27
C SER A 153 8.53 -0.70 4.44
N ARG A 154 7.49 -1.48 4.14
CA ARG A 154 7.61 -2.72 3.35
C ARG A 154 7.99 -2.47 1.91
N TRP A 155 7.44 -1.45 1.25
CA TRP A 155 7.81 -1.13 -0.12
C TRP A 155 9.27 -0.68 -0.24
N ARG A 156 9.82 -0.05 0.81
CA ARG A 156 11.26 0.22 0.93
C ARG A 156 12.12 -1.02 1.19
N GLY A 157 11.51 -2.19 1.39
CA GLY A 157 12.19 -3.44 1.72
C GLY A 157 12.54 -3.57 3.21
N TYR A 158 11.98 -2.74 4.09
CA TYR A 158 12.24 -2.83 5.52
C TYR A 158 11.35 -3.87 6.19
N ASN A 159 11.98 -4.84 6.86
CA ASN A 159 11.33 -5.72 7.80
C ASN A 159 11.46 -5.15 9.22
N LEU A 160 10.55 -4.26 9.62
CA LEU A 160 10.61 -3.62 10.93
C LEU A 160 10.09 -4.56 12.04
N PRO A 161 10.78 -4.66 13.19
CA PRO A 161 10.26 -5.39 14.32
C PRO A 161 8.95 -4.74 14.82
N PRO A 162 8.02 -5.51 15.41
CA PRO A 162 6.67 -5.02 15.72
C PRO A 162 6.66 -3.76 16.60
N TRP A 163 7.60 -3.65 17.54
CA TRP A 163 7.68 -2.49 18.44
C TRP A 163 8.05 -1.21 17.68
N LEU A 164 8.90 -1.30 16.66
CA LEU A 164 9.35 -0.14 15.91
C LEU A 164 8.25 0.32 14.94
N GLU A 165 7.58 -0.62 14.29
CA GLU A 165 6.43 -0.34 13.41
C GLU A 165 5.28 0.31 14.21
N ALA A 166 4.91 -0.28 15.36
CA ALA A 166 3.90 0.27 16.26
C ALA A 166 4.28 1.65 16.82
N GLY A 167 5.55 1.83 17.22
CA GLY A 167 6.02 3.08 17.78
C GLY A 167 6.07 4.22 16.76
N LEU A 168 6.54 3.94 15.52
CA LEU A 168 6.50 4.91 14.42
C LEU A 168 5.06 5.27 14.04
N SER A 169 4.17 4.28 13.98
CA SER A 169 2.74 4.52 13.77
C SER A 169 2.17 5.50 14.81
N GLY A 170 2.34 5.21 16.09
CA GLY A 170 1.84 6.09 17.16
C GLY A 170 2.49 7.46 17.14
N PHE A 171 3.75 7.56 16.72
CA PHE A 171 4.47 8.82 16.60
C PHE A 171 3.85 9.72 15.54
N TYR A 172 3.46 9.15 14.40
CA TYR A 172 2.85 9.86 13.28
C TYR A 172 1.33 10.05 13.38
N GLU A 173 0.63 9.27 14.19
CA GLU A 173 -0.81 9.43 14.41
C GLU A 173 -1.16 10.85 14.90
N THR A 174 -0.21 11.51 15.57
CA THR A 174 -0.36 12.86 16.11
C THR A 174 0.10 13.98 15.17
N ILE A 175 0.30 13.67 13.88
CA ILE A 175 0.70 14.66 12.88
C ILE A 175 -0.36 15.77 12.77
N GLU A 176 0.12 17.00 12.84
CA GLU A 176 -0.67 18.20 12.62
C GLU A 176 -0.12 18.97 11.44
N ILE A 177 -1.03 19.50 10.63
CA ILE A 177 -0.72 20.21 9.40
C ILE A 177 -1.41 21.56 9.51
N GLU A 178 -0.61 22.60 9.59
CA GLU A 178 -1.02 24.00 9.52
C GLU A 178 -0.66 24.56 8.13
N GLU A 179 -0.93 25.84 7.88
CA GLU A 179 -0.80 26.43 6.54
C GLU A 179 0.62 26.27 5.95
N SER A 180 1.65 26.45 6.79
CA SER A 180 3.06 26.46 6.38
C SER A 180 3.96 25.50 7.16
N VAL A 181 3.42 24.79 8.16
CA VAL A 181 4.19 23.96 9.08
C VAL A 181 3.52 22.59 9.26
N VAL A 182 4.33 21.54 9.22
CA VAL A 182 3.95 20.19 9.61
C VAL A 182 4.60 19.89 10.96
N THR A 183 3.80 19.51 11.96
CA THR A 183 4.27 19.15 13.30
C THR A 183 4.09 17.66 13.52
N VAL A 184 5.16 16.97 13.94
CA VAL A 184 5.15 15.55 14.31
C VAL A 184 5.63 15.34 15.74
N GLY A 185 5.31 14.18 16.30
CA GLY A 185 5.75 13.82 17.65
C GLY A 185 5.00 14.58 18.75
N ARG A 186 3.76 15.02 18.52
CA ARG A 186 2.92 15.46 19.64
C ARG A 186 2.63 14.29 20.58
N LYS A 187 2.36 14.60 21.85
CA LYS A 187 2.02 13.55 22.81
C LYS A 187 0.69 12.91 22.43
N ASN A 188 0.65 11.59 22.37
CA ASN A 188 -0.61 10.86 22.33
C ASN A 188 -1.18 10.82 23.75
N ARG A 189 -2.20 11.64 24.03
CA ARG A 189 -2.76 11.78 25.40
C ARG A 189 -3.28 10.45 25.94
N GLU A 190 -3.94 9.65 25.11
CA GLU A 190 -4.46 8.35 25.51
C GLU A 190 -3.34 7.39 25.91
N TYR A 191 -2.24 7.37 25.15
CA TYR A 191 -1.06 6.57 25.51
C TYR A 191 -0.39 7.07 26.79
N VAL A 192 -0.27 8.38 26.96
CA VAL A 192 0.30 8.96 28.19
C VAL A 192 -0.58 8.63 29.41
N ASP A 193 -1.90 8.80 29.30
CA ASP A 193 -2.85 8.51 30.38
C ASP A 193 -2.86 7.01 30.71
N MET A 194 -2.79 6.15 29.69
CA MET A 194 -2.64 4.71 29.84
C MET A 194 -1.34 4.35 30.57
N LEU A 195 -0.19 4.85 30.12
CA LEU A 195 1.12 4.54 30.69
C LEU A 195 1.29 5.08 32.12
N ASN A 196 0.53 6.11 32.50
CA ASN A 196 0.49 6.61 33.87
C ASN A 196 -0.46 5.80 34.78
N SER A 197 -1.37 5.00 34.22
CA SER A 197 -2.36 4.22 34.97
C SER A 197 -2.10 2.71 35.01
N VAL A 198 -1.24 2.17 34.14
CA VAL A 198 -0.93 0.73 34.08
C VAL A 198 0.50 0.40 34.50
N ARG A 199 0.70 -0.84 34.95
CA ARG A 199 2.04 -1.40 35.12
C ARG A 199 2.69 -1.60 33.74
N TRP A 200 3.89 -1.09 33.59
CA TRP A 200 4.70 -1.26 32.39
C TRP A 200 5.20 -2.69 32.24
N LEU A 201 5.29 -3.16 31.00
CA LEU A 201 6.11 -4.31 30.61
C LEU A 201 7.58 -3.97 30.78
N HIS A 202 8.42 -4.96 31.06
CA HIS A 202 9.87 -4.78 30.93
C HIS A 202 10.20 -4.49 29.47
N LEU A 203 11.20 -3.63 29.21
CA LEU A 203 11.51 -3.25 27.84
C LEU A 203 11.90 -4.47 26.99
N GLU A 204 12.62 -5.44 27.58
CA GLU A 204 12.94 -6.71 26.93
C GLU A 204 11.70 -7.44 26.40
N ASP A 205 10.61 -7.47 27.16
CA ASP A 205 9.35 -8.10 26.74
C ASP A 205 8.78 -7.37 25.52
N VAL A 206 8.79 -6.03 25.52
CA VAL A 206 8.32 -5.21 24.39
C VAL A 206 9.14 -5.50 23.12
N LEU A 207 10.46 -5.66 23.26
CA LEU A 207 11.38 -5.84 22.13
C LEU A 207 11.28 -7.23 21.47
N VAL A 208 10.77 -8.23 22.18
CA VAL A 208 10.61 -9.62 21.69
C VAL A 208 9.17 -9.97 21.33
N VAL A 209 8.20 -9.08 21.56
CA VAL A 209 6.81 -9.27 21.11
C VAL A 209 6.80 -9.55 19.61
N ASN A 210 6.22 -10.69 19.27
CA ASN A 210 5.94 -11.07 17.90
C ASN A 210 4.51 -10.65 17.51
N ARG A 211 4.29 -10.50 16.20
CA ARG A 211 2.99 -10.07 15.62
C ARG A 211 1.83 -11.01 15.97
N ASP A 212 2.18 -12.24 16.30
CA ASP A 212 1.28 -13.35 16.63
C ASP A 212 0.88 -13.44 18.11
N SER A 213 1.56 -12.70 18.99
CA SER A 213 1.28 -12.75 20.42
C SER A 213 -0.04 -12.04 20.73
N ALA A 214 -0.73 -12.54 21.76
CA ALA A 214 -1.87 -11.81 22.33
C ALA A 214 -1.46 -10.42 22.86
N GLU A 215 -0.18 -10.22 23.15
CA GLU A 215 0.35 -8.93 23.62
C GLU A 215 0.40 -7.88 22.52
N HIS A 216 0.71 -8.27 21.27
CA HIS A 216 0.77 -7.37 20.12
C HIS A 216 -0.55 -6.61 19.90
N GLY A 217 -1.69 -7.22 20.21
CA GLY A 217 -3.01 -6.58 20.06
C GLY A 217 -3.43 -5.66 21.21
N LYS A 218 -2.59 -5.47 22.24
CA LYS A 218 -2.96 -4.69 23.43
C LYS A 218 -2.53 -3.24 23.31
N VAL A 219 -3.44 -2.33 23.67
CA VAL A 219 -3.19 -0.87 23.68
C VAL A 219 -1.93 -0.50 24.48
N ARG A 220 -1.70 -1.17 25.63
CA ARG A 220 -0.49 -0.93 26.46
C ARG A 220 0.83 -1.20 25.72
N TYR A 221 0.86 -2.20 24.83
CA TYR A 221 2.03 -2.52 24.03
C TYR A 221 2.33 -1.41 23.04
N HIS A 222 1.30 -0.98 22.28
CA HIS A 222 1.41 0.14 21.35
C HIS A 222 1.81 1.45 22.06
N ALA A 223 1.26 1.70 23.24
CA ALA A 223 1.63 2.87 24.04
C ALA A 223 3.11 2.84 24.47
N GLN A 224 3.62 1.70 24.96
CA GLN A 224 5.05 1.58 25.32
C GLN A 224 5.97 1.65 24.09
N ALA A 225 5.57 1.06 22.97
CA ALA A 225 6.27 1.15 21.70
C ALA A 225 6.36 2.60 21.20
N TRP A 226 5.26 3.35 21.28
CA TRP A 226 5.23 4.79 21.01
C TRP A 226 6.17 5.55 21.94
N ALA A 227 6.09 5.32 23.25
CA ALA A 227 6.94 6.01 24.22
C ALA A 227 8.43 5.78 23.96
N LEU A 228 8.80 4.55 23.59
CA LEU A 228 10.18 4.21 23.21
C LEU A 228 10.63 4.98 21.96
N VAL A 229 9.87 4.91 20.86
CA VAL A 229 10.23 5.63 19.62
C VAL A 229 10.27 7.13 19.86
N HIS A 230 9.28 7.67 20.58
CA HIS A 230 9.21 9.08 20.91
C HIS A 230 10.42 9.51 21.74
N TYR A 231 10.78 8.77 22.79
CA TYR A 231 12.00 9.00 23.58
C TYR A 231 13.27 8.98 22.70
N LEU A 232 13.46 7.93 21.90
CA LEU A 232 14.67 7.77 21.09
C LEU A 232 14.84 8.93 20.09
N LEU A 233 13.73 9.39 19.50
CA LEU A 233 13.76 10.49 18.54
C LEU A 233 13.89 11.85 19.21
N MET A 234 13.09 12.11 20.25
CA MET A 234 12.92 13.45 20.81
C MET A 234 13.92 13.82 21.90
N THR A 235 14.61 12.85 22.48
CA THR A 235 15.71 13.10 23.43
C THR A 235 17.09 13.04 22.77
N SER A 236 17.20 12.48 21.56
CA SER A 236 18.42 12.56 20.75
C SER A 236 18.61 13.98 20.19
N PRO A 237 19.86 14.46 20.05
CA PRO A 237 20.16 15.72 19.36
C PRO A 237 19.51 15.76 17.97
N GLU A 238 19.04 16.93 17.56
CA GLU A 238 18.30 17.10 16.30
C GLU A 238 19.12 16.64 15.08
N GLU A 239 20.44 16.87 15.11
CA GLU A 239 21.38 16.54 14.04
C GLU A 239 21.62 15.03 13.89
N THR A 240 21.28 14.24 14.92
CA THR A 240 21.60 12.80 14.96
C THR A 240 20.39 11.90 15.13
N ARG A 241 19.23 12.38 15.60
CA ARG A 241 18.04 11.54 15.87
C ARG A 241 17.64 10.64 14.70
N TRP A 242 17.55 11.21 13.49
CA TRP A 242 17.17 10.46 12.29
C TRP A 242 18.29 9.56 11.80
N LYS A 243 19.55 10.00 11.92
CA LYS A 243 20.72 9.16 11.61
C LYS A 243 20.78 7.93 12.51
N ASN A 244 20.47 8.08 13.80
CA ASN A 244 20.42 6.99 14.76
C ASN A 244 19.27 6.03 14.47
N LEU A 245 18.07 6.55 14.12
CA LEU A 245 16.96 5.71 13.68
C LEU A 245 17.32 4.90 12.43
N ASN A 246 17.93 5.52 11.43
CA ASN A 246 18.35 4.84 10.20
C ASN A 246 19.43 3.79 10.47
N ARG A 247 20.39 4.10 11.34
CA ARG A 247 21.41 3.15 11.78
C ARG A 247 20.78 1.96 12.51
N LEU A 248 19.79 2.21 13.37
CA LEU A 248 19.05 1.17 14.08
C LEU A 248 18.33 0.25 13.07
N ILE A 249 17.62 0.81 12.09
CA ILE A 249 16.93 0.03 11.06
C ILE A 249 17.94 -0.79 10.24
N ALA A 250 19.06 -0.19 9.83
CA ALA A 250 20.10 -0.90 9.08
C ALA A 250 20.67 -2.10 9.87
N VAL A 251 20.94 -1.93 11.17
CA VAL A 251 21.39 -3.03 12.04
C VAL A 251 20.32 -4.11 12.19
N LEU A 252 19.04 -3.72 12.33
CA LEU A 252 17.92 -4.66 12.40
C LEU A 252 17.75 -5.45 11.10
N GLN A 253 17.93 -4.81 9.92
CA GLN A 253 17.86 -5.49 8.62
C GLN A 253 18.94 -6.56 8.44
N GLN A 254 20.05 -6.48 9.19
CA GLN A 254 21.09 -7.52 9.21
C GLN A 254 20.72 -8.73 10.10
N GLY A 255 19.51 -8.76 10.67
CA GLY A 255 19.06 -9.83 11.55
C GLY A 255 19.55 -9.70 12.99
N VAL A 256 20.20 -8.59 13.36
CA VAL A 256 20.59 -8.31 14.74
C VAL A 256 19.34 -8.12 15.61
N LYS A 257 19.26 -8.84 16.73
CA LYS A 257 18.11 -8.75 17.65
C LYS A 257 17.95 -7.33 18.21
N SER A 258 16.70 -6.88 18.39
CA SER A 258 16.34 -5.53 18.86
C SER A 258 17.14 -5.04 20.07
N ARG A 259 17.29 -5.88 21.11
CA ARG A 259 18.09 -5.59 22.31
C ARG A 259 19.52 -5.15 21.96
N ASN A 260 20.20 -5.97 21.16
CA ASN A 260 21.58 -5.72 20.77
C ASN A 260 21.68 -4.53 19.81
N ALA A 261 20.70 -4.35 18.92
CA ALA A 261 20.65 -3.23 18.01
C ALA A 261 20.53 -1.88 18.75
N LEU A 262 19.71 -1.81 19.80
CA LEU A 262 19.62 -0.63 20.67
C LEU A 262 20.94 -0.33 21.38
N GLN A 263 21.60 -1.35 21.94
CA GLN A 263 22.91 -1.20 22.58
C GLN A 263 23.97 -0.69 21.61
N VAL A 264 24.02 -1.23 20.38
CA VAL A 264 24.98 -0.83 19.34
C VAL A 264 24.80 0.62 18.91
N VAL A 265 23.56 1.11 18.84
CA VAL A 265 23.27 2.45 18.32
C VAL A 265 23.29 3.51 19.41
N TYR A 266 22.70 3.22 20.57
CA TYR A 266 22.49 4.20 21.65
C TYR A 266 23.47 4.03 22.82
N GLY A 267 24.31 2.99 22.81
CA GLY A 267 25.31 2.76 23.86
C GLY A 267 24.74 2.37 25.22
N LYS A 268 23.43 2.09 25.32
CA LYS A 268 22.71 1.76 26.56
C LYS A 268 22.07 0.38 26.47
N SER A 269 21.99 -0.30 27.61
CA SER A 269 21.24 -1.54 27.75
C SER A 269 19.74 -1.29 27.61
N ALA A 270 18.97 -2.33 27.27
CA ALA A 270 17.52 -2.19 27.18
C ALA A 270 16.91 -1.89 28.56
N GLU A 271 17.52 -2.35 29.64
CA GLU A 271 17.11 -2.04 31.00
C GLU A 271 17.27 -0.54 31.30
N GLU A 272 18.44 0.05 30.99
CA GLU A 272 18.69 1.49 31.14
C GLU A 272 17.73 2.31 30.27
N ILE A 273 17.55 1.95 29.00
CA ILE A 273 16.59 2.63 28.11
C ILE A 273 15.17 2.51 28.67
N GLY A 274 14.78 1.35 29.20
CA GLY A 274 13.45 1.15 29.78
C GLY A 274 13.19 2.07 30.97
N MET A 275 14.18 2.24 31.85
CA MET A 275 14.11 3.18 32.96
C MET A 275 14.02 4.64 32.47
N ASP A 276 14.83 5.00 31.47
CA ASP A 276 14.83 6.34 30.90
C ASP A 276 13.49 6.70 30.24
N VAL A 277 12.90 5.77 29.49
CA VAL A 277 11.58 5.97 28.83
C VAL A 277 10.48 6.12 29.88
N GLN A 278 10.50 5.33 30.95
CA GLN A 278 9.54 5.49 32.06
C GLN A 278 9.70 6.85 32.74
N HIS A 279 10.94 7.28 33.00
CA HIS A 279 11.21 8.59 33.57
C HIS A 279 10.73 9.70 32.63
N TYR A 280 11.04 9.58 31.33
CA TYR A 280 10.63 10.51 30.29
C TYR A 280 9.11 10.73 30.29
N VAL A 281 8.32 9.64 30.26
CA VAL A 281 6.85 9.72 30.28
C VAL A 281 6.33 10.40 31.56
N LYS A 282 6.91 10.06 32.72
CA LYS A 282 6.54 10.67 34.02
C LYS A 282 6.85 12.16 34.10
N THR A 283 7.97 12.62 33.53
CA THR A 283 8.33 14.04 33.53
C THR A 283 7.40 14.90 32.67
N GLY A 284 6.74 14.31 31.68
CA GLY A 284 5.73 14.96 30.85
C GLY A 284 6.27 16.00 29.85
N LYS A 285 7.60 16.07 29.65
CA LYS A 285 8.25 17.02 28.73
C LYS A 285 8.36 16.45 27.32
N TYR A 286 7.25 16.46 26.60
CA TYR A 286 7.19 15.96 25.23
C TYR A 286 7.59 17.04 24.23
N ALA A 287 8.77 16.91 23.63
CA ALA A 287 9.18 17.73 22.50
C ALA A 287 8.45 17.32 21.23
N VAL A 288 8.34 18.27 20.30
CA VAL A 288 7.77 18.08 18.97
C VAL A 288 8.79 18.51 17.93
N GLN A 289 8.67 17.99 16.71
CA GLN A 289 9.43 18.47 15.57
C GLN A 289 8.49 19.19 14.62
N ALA A 290 8.87 20.41 14.24
CA ALA A 290 8.19 21.17 13.20
C ALA A 290 9.07 21.17 11.95
N PHE A 291 8.45 20.96 10.80
CA PHE A 291 9.06 21.08 9.49
C PHE A 291 8.34 22.18 8.71
N PRO A 292 9.06 23.01 7.93
CA PRO A 292 8.39 23.82 6.93
C PRO A 292 7.66 22.85 5.99
N LYS A 293 6.41 23.16 5.65
CA LYS A 293 5.66 22.42 4.65
C LYS A 293 6.49 22.44 3.37
N SER A 294 6.96 21.26 2.94
CA SER A 294 7.84 21.16 1.79
C SER A 294 7.16 21.80 0.56
N VAL A 295 7.88 22.67 -0.15
CA VAL A 295 7.44 23.23 -1.45
C VAL A 295 7.72 22.23 -2.58
N ARG A 296 8.47 21.15 -2.30
CA ARG A 296 8.92 20.17 -3.29
C ARG A 296 7.79 19.28 -3.81
N GLY A 297 6.80 18.99 -2.97
CA GLY A 297 5.48 18.55 -3.40
C GLY A 297 4.61 19.78 -3.62
N GLY A 298 4.69 20.40 -4.80
CA GLY A 298 3.89 21.57 -5.11
C GLY A 298 2.45 21.33 -4.69
N ARG A 299 1.85 22.28 -3.92
CA ARG A 299 0.48 22.20 -3.36
C ARG A 299 -0.34 21.21 -4.17
N THR A 300 -0.47 19.96 -3.72
CA THR A 300 -1.25 18.98 -4.48
C THR A 300 -2.66 19.48 -4.42
N ALA A 301 -3.06 20.26 -5.42
CA ALA A 301 -4.38 20.84 -5.50
C ALA A 301 -5.28 19.64 -5.78
N VAL A 302 -5.81 19.05 -4.71
CA VAL A 302 -6.78 17.98 -4.83
C VAL A 302 -8.02 18.63 -5.44
N ALA A 303 -8.25 18.32 -6.70
CA ALA A 303 -9.40 18.78 -7.47
C ALA A 303 -10.37 17.61 -7.56
N PHE A 304 -11.45 17.68 -6.80
CA PHE A 304 -12.53 16.72 -6.91
C PHE A 304 -13.46 17.10 -8.06
N ARG A 305 -13.98 16.07 -8.71
CA ARG A 305 -15.12 16.16 -9.62
C ARG A 305 -16.19 15.16 -9.19
N ALA A 306 -17.37 15.24 -9.80
CA ALA A 306 -18.33 14.15 -9.67
C ALA A 306 -17.71 12.84 -10.21
N ALA A 307 -17.83 11.77 -9.43
CA ALA A 307 -17.51 10.42 -9.84
C ALA A 307 -18.60 9.95 -10.82
N THR A 308 -18.18 9.27 -11.88
CA THR A 308 -19.11 8.53 -12.73
C THR A 308 -19.67 7.32 -11.99
N GLU A 309 -20.81 6.82 -12.45
CA GLU A 309 -21.35 5.57 -11.91
C GLU A 309 -20.36 4.41 -12.06
N PHE A 310 -19.66 4.33 -13.20
CA PHE A 310 -18.64 3.30 -13.44
C PHE A 310 -17.52 3.34 -12.40
N GLU A 311 -16.93 4.52 -12.14
CA GLU A 311 -15.85 4.69 -11.15
C GLU A 311 -16.31 4.29 -9.75
N ARG A 312 -17.51 4.73 -9.35
CA ARG A 312 -18.10 4.38 -8.06
C ARG A 312 -18.26 2.87 -7.94
N GLU A 313 -18.95 2.24 -8.89
CA GLU A 313 -19.22 0.79 -8.83
C GLU A 313 -17.92 -0.01 -8.87
N LEU A 314 -16.94 0.37 -9.71
CA LEU A 314 -15.65 -0.29 -9.76
C LEU A 314 -14.97 -0.27 -8.40
N ALA A 315 -14.87 0.89 -7.75
CA ALA A 315 -14.20 1.00 -6.45
C ALA A 315 -14.93 0.21 -5.34
N LEU A 316 -16.26 0.23 -5.34
CA LEU A 316 -17.07 -0.48 -4.34
C LEU A 316 -17.00 -2.01 -4.52
N VAL A 317 -17.11 -2.51 -5.75
CA VAL A 317 -16.93 -3.95 -6.05
C VAL A 317 -15.50 -4.39 -5.70
N ASN A 318 -14.51 -3.57 -6.04
CA ASN A 318 -13.10 -3.82 -5.75
C ASN A 318 -12.80 -3.90 -4.24
N LEU A 319 -13.38 -2.99 -3.46
CA LEU A 319 -13.30 -2.99 -2.00
C LEU A 319 -14.04 -4.18 -1.39
N ARG A 320 -15.23 -4.50 -1.91
CA ARG A 320 -16.06 -5.61 -1.42
C ARG A 320 -15.38 -6.95 -1.60
N TRP A 321 -14.84 -7.24 -2.78
CA TRP A 321 -14.11 -8.48 -3.04
C TRP A 321 -12.93 -8.68 -2.08
N ARG A 322 -12.16 -7.61 -1.82
CA ARG A 322 -11.02 -7.67 -0.88
C ARG A 322 -11.46 -7.91 0.57
N SER A 323 -12.61 -7.36 0.97
CA SER A 323 -13.14 -7.51 2.31
C SER A 323 -13.84 -8.84 2.56
N ARG A 324 -14.62 -9.30 1.57
CA ARG A 324 -15.44 -10.51 1.62
C ARG A 324 -15.08 -11.37 0.43
N LYS A 325 -14.29 -12.43 0.68
CA LYS A 325 -14.01 -13.44 -0.34
C LYS A 325 -15.29 -14.23 -0.65
N GLY A 326 -15.63 -14.32 -1.94
CA GLY A 326 -16.85 -14.94 -2.44
C GLY A 326 -18.05 -13.97 -2.49
N GLY A 327 -18.89 -14.06 -3.53
CA GLY A 327 -20.09 -13.20 -3.62
C GLY A 327 -20.55 -12.73 -5.00
N GLY A 328 -20.04 -13.29 -6.11
CA GLY A 328 -20.42 -12.83 -7.45
C GLY A 328 -19.73 -11.53 -7.89
N GLU A 329 -18.69 -11.10 -7.17
CA GLU A 329 -17.97 -9.86 -7.48
C GLU A 329 -17.15 -9.97 -8.77
N SER A 330 -16.66 -11.17 -9.11
CA SER A 330 -16.08 -11.46 -10.42
C SER A 330 -17.09 -11.16 -11.52
N TYR A 331 -18.33 -11.67 -11.39
CA TYR A 331 -19.41 -11.38 -12.36
C TYR A 331 -19.75 -9.89 -12.43
N ARG A 332 -19.83 -9.18 -11.30
CA ARG A 332 -20.02 -7.72 -11.31
C ARG A 332 -18.87 -6.99 -11.99
N MET A 333 -17.63 -7.40 -11.77
CA MET A 333 -16.47 -6.81 -12.42
C MET A 333 -16.43 -7.11 -13.93
N PHE A 334 -16.89 -8.30 -14.36
CA PHE A 334 -17.12 -8.61 -15.77
C PHE A 334 -18.15 -7.67 -16.40
N GLN A 335 -19.29 -7.44 -15.75
CA GLN A 335 -20.30 -6.49 -16.23
C GLN A 335 -19.73 -5.06 -16.37
N LEU A 336 -18.82 -4.66 -15.48
CA LEU A 336 -18.13 -3.38 -15.59
C LEU A 336 -17.18 -3.35 -16.79
N ALA A 337 -16.45 -4.44 -17.06
CA ALA A 337 -15.62 -4.57 -18.26
C ALA A 337 -16.45 -4.47 -19.55
N GLU A 338 -17.66 -5.05 -19.59
CA GLU A 338 -18.59 -4.92 -20.72
C GLU A 338 -19.15 -3.50 -20.88
N LYS A 339 -19.41 -2.82 -19.76
CA LYS A 339 -19.95 -1.44 -19.76
C LYS A 339 -18.93 -0.43 -20.27
N GLU A 340 -17.65 -0.60 -19.96
CA GLU A 340 -16.55 0.25 -20.41
C GLU A 340 -15.41 -0.58 -21.02
N PRO A 341 -15.56 -1.10 -22.27
CA PRO A 341 -14.60 -2.02 -22.88
C PRO A 341 -13.20 -1.44 -23.13
N GLY A 342 -13.08 -0.11 -23.12
CA GLY A 342 -11.80 0.59 -23.27
C GLY A 342 -11.02 0.71 -21.95
N SER A 343 -11.62 0.35 -20.81
CA SER A 343 -11.00 0.52 -19.50
C SER A 343 -10.14 -0.68 -19.15
N PRO A 344 -8.82 -0.53 -18.89
CA PRO A 344 -7.99 -1.63 -18.45
C PRO A 344 -8.35 -2.08 -17.02
N ARG A 345 -8.96 -1.21 -16.22
CA ARG A 345 -9.08 -1.35 -14.77
C ARG A 345 -9.91 -2.57 -14.32
N PRO A 346 -11.08 -2.88 -14.92
CA PRO A 346 -11.80 -4.12 -14.61
C PRO A 346 -10.96 -5.37 -14.83
N HIS A 347 -10.14 -5.40 -15.88
CA HIS A 347 -9.27 -6.52 -16.20
C HIS A 347 -8.11 -6.67 -15.21
N GLU A 348 -7.57 -5.58 -14.67
CA GLU A 348 -6.60 -5.66 -13.56
C GLU A 348 -7.21 -6.40 -12.36
N VAL A 349 -8.42 -5.99 -11.95
CA VAL A 349 -9.11 -6.55 -10.79
C VAL A 349 -9.55 -7.98 -11.04
N LEU A 350 -10.12 -8.29 -12.21
CA LEU A 350 -10.49 -9.66 -12.60
C LEU A 350 -9.29 -10.60 -12.57
N GLY A 351 -8.13 -10.14 -13.02
CA GLY A 351 -6.92 -10.95 -12.94
C GLY A 351 -6.49 -11.22 -11.49
N SER A 352 -6.59 -10.23 -10.60
CA SER A 352 -6.34 -10.41 -9.17
C SER A 352 -7.35 -11.33 -8.48
N ILE A 353 -8.63 -11.25 -8.87
CA ILE A 353 -9.69 -12.16 -8.42
C ILE A 353 -9.34 -13.59 -8.82
N ALA A 354 -9.09 -13.82 -10.11
CA ALA A 354 -8.75 -15.14 -10.65
C ALA A 354 -7.49 -15.71 -10.00
N LEU A 355 -6.44 -14.90 -9.80
CA LEU A 355 -5.24 -15.32 -9.07
C LEU A 355 -5.57 -15.76 -7.64
N GLY A 356 -6.41 -15.00 -6.93
CA GLY A 356 -6.86 -15.31 -5.57
C GLY A 356 -7.71 -16.58 -5.47
N GLU A 357 -8.36 -16.98 -6.57
CA GLU A 357 -9.13 -18.23 -6.72
C GLU A 357 -8.27 -19.41 -7.19
N GLY A 358 -7.00 -19.18 -7.53
CA GLY A 358 -6.08 -20.20 -8.05
C GLY A 358 -6.15 -20.39 -9.56
N GLU A 359 -6.99 -19.63 -10.26
CA GLU A 359 -7.26 -19.69 -11.70
C GLU A 359 -6.21 -18.92 -12.51
N ARG A 360 -4.96 -19.39 -12.47
CA ARG A 360 -3.80 -18.67 -13.06
C ARG A 360 -3.94 -18.35 -14.55
N HIS A 361 -4.51 -19.24 -15.35
CA HIS A 361 -4.70 -18.98 -16.79
C HIS A 361 -5.74 -17.89 -17.07
N GLN A 362 -6.81 -17.83 -16.25
CA GLN A 362 -7.78 -16.74 -16.33
C GLN A 362 -7.15 -15.42 -15.89
N ALA A 363 -6.32 -15.45 -14.84
CA ALA A 363 -5.57 -14.28 -14.39
C ALA A 363 -4.69 -13.71 -15.50
N GLU A 364 -3.89 -14.56 -16.15
CA GLU A 364 -3.04 -14.17 -17.28
C GLU A 364 -3.86 -13.59 -18.45
N THR A 365 -4.99 -14.21 -18.78
CA THR A 365 -5.89 -13.73 -19.85
C THR A 365 -6.35 -12.31 -19.58
N HIS A 366 -6.78 -12.01 -18.36
CA HIS A 366 -7.21 -10.66 -17.99
C HIS A 366 -6.06 -9.66 -17.94
N TRP A 367 -4.91 -10.04 -17.41
CA TRP A 367 -3.76 -9.13 -17.38
C TRP A 367 -3.22 -8.81 -18.79
N ARG A 368 -3.23 -9.78 -19.72
CA ARG A 368 -2.91 -9.53 -21.13
C ARG A 368 -3.86 -8.50 -21.74
N GLU A 369 -5.16 -8.62 -21.44
CA GLU A 369 -6.16 -7.66 -21.90
C GLU A 369 -5.96 -6.27 -21.27
N ALA A 370 -5.66 -6.18 -19.97
CA ALA A 370 -5.33 -4.91 -19.33
C ALA A 370 -4.09 -4.25 -19.96
N VAL A 371 -3.06 -5.01 -20.33
CA VAL A 371 -1.90 -4.51 -21.07
C VAL A 371 -2.28 -4.05 -22.47
N ARG A 372 -3.11 -4.81 -23.20
CA ARG A 372 -3.63 -4.44 -24.52
C ARG A 372 -4.42 -3.14 -24.50
N LEU A 373 -5.24 -2.94 -23.46
CA LEU A 373 -6.03 -1.72 -23.22
C LEU A 373 -5.20 -0.57 -22.65
N GLY A 374 -3.91 -0.80 -22.37
CA GLY A 374 -2.98 0.25 -22.01
C GLY A 374 -2.97 0.63 -20.53
N THR A 375 -3.08 -0.35 -19.61
CA THR A 375 -2.94 -0.13 -18.16
C THR A 375 -1.75 0.78 -17.81
N ASP A 376 -1.99 1.68 -16.84
CA ASP A 376 -0.99 2.52 -16.17
C ASP A 376 -0.49 1.88 -14.86
N ASN A 377 -0.92 0.66 -14.53
CA ASN A 377 -0.44 -0.09 -13.38
C ASN A 377 0.80 -0.93 -13.76
N PRO A 378 2.02 -0.56 -13.29
CA PRO A 378 3.25 -1.27 -13.68
C PRO A 378 3.32 -2.69 -13.12
N VAL A 379 2.51 -3.03 -12.11
CA VAL A 379 2.49 -4.38 -11.51
C VAL A 379 1.98 -5.42 -12.49
N VAL A 380 0.98 -5.06 -13.32
CA VAL A 380 0.32 -5.99 -14.25
C VAL A 380 1.29 -6.59 -15.28
N PRO A 381 2.08 -5.80 -16.05
CA PRO A 381 3.07 -6.38 -16.94
C PRO A 381 4.18 -7.15 -16.22
N VAL A 382 4.55 -6.78 -14.98
CA VAL A 382 5.51 -7.56 -14.19
C VAL A 382 4.96 -8.94 -13.84
N TRP A 383 3.69 -9.05 -13.47
CA TRP A 383 3.05 -10.34 -13.20
C TRP A 383 2.93 -11.24 -14.41
N LEU A 384 2.62 -10.68 -15.59
CA LEU A 384 2.68 -11.43 -16.83
C LEU A 384 4.07 -12.00 -17.03
N ALA A 385 5.10 -11.16 -16.93
CA ALA A 385 6.48 -11.60 -17.11
C ALA A 385 6.91 -12.66 -16.08
N GLN A 386 6.55 -12.46 -14.81
CA GLN A 386 6.80 -13.42 -13.74
C GLN A 386 6.10 -14.75 -13.98
N THR A 387 4.84 -14.73 -14.40
CA THR A 387 4.05 -15.94 -14.61
C THR A 387 4.58 -16.72 -15.81
N SER A 388 4.83 -16.05 -16.92
CA SER A 388 5.37 -16.67 -18.14
C SER A 388 6.78 -17.20 -17.92
N LEU A 389 7.69 -16.40 -17.35
CA LEU A 389 9.06 -16.87 -17.09
C LEU A 389 9.10 -17.94 -15.99
N GLY A 390 8.30 -17.79 -14.93
CA GLY A 390 8.23 -18.76 -13.84
C GLY A 390 7.82 -20.16 -14.29
N GLN A 391 6.93 -20.27 -15.28
CA GLN A 391 6.59 -21.56 -15.91
C GLN A 391 7.78 -22.17 -16.66
N SER A 392 8.62 -21.35 -17.30
CA SER A 392 9.85 -21.80 -17.97
C SER A 392 10.96 -22.19 -16.99
N LEU A 393 10.89 -21.72 -15.73
CA LEU A 393 11.94 -21.92 -14.70
C LEU A 393 11.67 -23.09 -13.74
N VAL A 394 10.67 -23.94 -13.98
CA VAL A 394 10.36 -25.07 -13.08
C VAL A 394 11.50 -26.10 -12.99
N ASP A 395 12.37 -26.20 -14.01
CA ASP A 395 13.59 -27.02 -14.04
C ASP A 395 14.83 -26.17 -14.41
N VAL A 396 15.19 -25.20 -13.57
CA VAL A 396 16.28 -24.25 -13.87
C VAL A 396 17.59 -24.95 -14.22
N SER A 397 17.97 -24.87 -15.48
CA SER A 397 19.31 -25.22 -15.97
C SER A 397 20.04 -23.93 -16.36
N ALA A 398 21.30 -23.79 -15.93
CA ALA A 398 22.18 -22.72 -16.42
C ALA A 398 22.36 -22.77 -17.96
N GLY A 399 22.08 -23.92 -18.58
CA GLY A 399 22.10 -24.11 -20.04
C GLY A 399 20.81 -23.66 -20.75
N TYR A 400 19.69 -23.48 -20.04
CA TYR A 400 18.42 -23.09 -20.65
C TYR A 400 18.53 -21.74 -21.38
N ARG A 401 17.84 -21.60 -22.50
CA ARG A 401 17.72 -20.36 -23.26
C ARG A 401 16.25 -20.09 -23.52
N LEU A 402 15.83 -18.85 -23.28
CA LEU A 402 14.52 -18.40 -23.71
C LEU A 402 14.50 -18.35 -25.25
N PRO A 403 13.45 -18.87 -25.90
CA PRO A 403 13.18 -18.59 -27.30
C PRO A 403 13.14 -17.08 -27.56
N GLU A 404 13.57 -16.64 -28.74
CA GLU A 404 13.66 -15.21 -29.07
C GLU A 404 12.30 -14.50 -28.99
N GLY A 405 11.22 -15.16 -29.41
CA GLY A 405 9.86 -14.65 -29.30
C GLY A 405 9.44 -14.41 -27.85
N ASP A 406 9.65 -15.40 -26.98
CA ASP A 406 9.33 -15.32 -25.56
C ASP A 406 10.16 -14.22 -24.87
N ALA A 407 11.46 -14.15 -25.18
CA ALA A 407 12.33 -13.10 -24.67
C ALA A 407 11.87 -11.70 -25.12
N ALA A 408 11.44 -11.54 -26.37
CA ALA A 408 10.91 -10.28 -26.88
C ALA A 408 9.60 -9.87 -26.20
N GLU A 409 8.69 -10.83 -25.96
CA GLU A 409 7.43 -10.59 -25.25
C GLU A 409 7.68 -10.14 -23.80
N LEU A 410 8.51 -10.88 -23.06
CA LEU A 410 8.88 -10.55 -21.68
C LEU A 410 9.55 -9.17 -21.59
N ARG A 411 10.47 -8.85 -22.52
CA ARG A 411 11.09 -7.52 -22.62
C ARG A 411 10.04 -6.43 -22.84
N GLY A 412 9.09 -6.63 -23.75
CA GLY A 412 8.03 -5.68 -24.03
C GLY A 412 7.20 -5.31 -22.78
N TRP A 413 6.85 -6.30 -21.97
CA TRP A 413 6.13 -6.05 -20.71
C TRP A 413 7.01 -5.34 -19.67
N LEU A 414 8.23 -5.83 -19.46
CA LEU A 414 9.11 -5.32 -18.41
C LEU A 414 9.66 -3.93 -18.72
N ASP A 415 9.96 -3.63 -19.99
CA ASP A 415 10.33 -2.29 -20.43
C ASP A 415 9.17 -1.31 -20.21
N ARG A 416 7.91 -1.74 -20.45
CA ARG A 416 6.73 -0.94 -20.14
C ARG A 416 6.59 -0.69 -18.63
N ALA A 417 6.81 -1.70 -17.80
CA ALA A 417 6.76 -1.56 -16.34
C ALA A 417 7.81 -0.55 -15.82
N VAL A 418 9.04 -0.66 -16.32
CA VAL A 418 10.15 0.27 -15.99
C VAL A 418 9.86 1.68 -16.51
N ALA A 419 9.22 1.83 -17.67
CA ALA A 419 8.84 3.13 -18.21
C ALA A 419 7.72 3.80 -17.39
N LEU A 420 6.80 3.01 -16.83
CA LEU A 420 5.75 3.49 -15.93
C LEU A 420 6.30 3.88 -14.56
N ASP A 421 7.26 3.11 -14.01
CA ASP A 421 7.96 3.45 -12.77
C ASP A 421 9.39 2.89 -12.75
N GLU A 422 10.37 3.77 -12.94
CA GLU A 422 11.79 3.39 -12.94
C GLU A 422 12.32 2.93 -11.58
N ASN A 423 11.59 3.20 -10.49
CA ASN A 423 11.90 2.78 -9.13
C ASN A 423 11.21 1.46 -8.78
N TYR A 424 10.46 0.86 -9.71
CA TYR A 424 9.86 -0.46 -9.51
C TYR A 424 10.89 -1.57 -9.68
N ALA A 425 11.61 -1.82 -8.61
CA ALA A 425 12.74 -2.72 -8.62
C ALA A 425 12.40 -4.18 -8.94
N GLU A 426 11.16 -4.64 -8.73
CA GLU A 426 10.72 -5.96 -9.21
C GLU A 426 10.70 -6.07 -10.73
N ALA A 427 10.30 -5.01 -11.43
CA ALA A 427 10.37 -4.97 -12.88
C ALA A 427 11.81 -5.18 -13.35
N TRP A 428 12.77 -4.53 -12.69
CA TRP A 428 14.19 -4.71 -12.95
C TRP A 428 14.70 -6.09 -12.58
N ASP A 429 14.24 -6.68 -11.47
CA ASP A 429 14.62 -8.05 -11.07
C ASP A 429 14.21 -9.06 -12.16
N TRP A 430 12.97 -8.97 -12.64
CA TRP A 430 12.46 -9.85 -13.70
C TRP A 430 13.08 -9.55 -15.07
N LEU A 431 13.43 -8.30 -15.34
CA LEU A 431 14.17 -7.91 -16.54
C LEU A 431 15.58 -8.48 -16.52
N ALA A 432 16.26 -8.47 -15.37
CA ALA A 432 17.56 -9.09 -15.20
C ALA A 432 17.51 -10.58 -15.52
N LEU A 433 16.54 -11.32 -14.98
CA LEU A 433 16.37 -12.75 -15.28
C LEU A 433 16.06 -12.96 -16.78
N THR A 434 15.18 -12.16 -17.37
CA THR A 434 14.86 -12.24 -18.81
C THR A 434 16.11 -12.04 -19.66
N GLU A 435 16.92 -11.02 -19.39
CA GLU A 435 18.20 -10.80 -20.08
C GLU A 435 19.17 -11.95 -19.83
N ALA A 436 19.25 -12.46 -18.62
CA ALA A 436 20.15 -13.55 -18.27
C ALA A 436 19.83 -14.85 -18.98
N PHE A 437 18.56 -15.13 -19.31
CA PHE A 437 18.15 -16.30 -20.07
C PHE A 437 18.08 -16.09 -21.58
N SER A 438 18.04 -14.84 -22.05
CA SER A 438 18.05 -14.49 -23.48
C SER A 438 19.33 -14.98 -24.18
N ALA A 439 19.22 -15.26 -25.48
CA ALA A 439 20.37 -15.60 -26.32
C ALA A 439 21.36 -14.44 -26.41
N GLU A 440 20.85 -13.22 -26.63
CA GLU A 440 21.63 -11.99 -26.70
C GLU A 440 21.12 -10.98 -25.65
N PRO A 441 21.79 -10.89 -24.48
CA PRO A 441 21.46 -9.93 -23.44
C PRO A 441 21.76 -8.47 -23.87
N ARG A 442 20.86 -7.54 -23.54
CA ARG A 442 21.02 -6.11 -23.87
C ARG A 442 22.03 -5.44 -22.94
N SER A 443 23.15 -4.97 -23.51
CA SER A 443 24.25 -4.39 -22.73
C SER A 443 23.86 -3.14 -21.92
N GLU A 444 22.96 -2.31 -22.46
CA GLU A 444 22.44 -1.12 -21.77
C GLU A 444 21.65 -1.48 -20.51
N VAL A 445 20.78 -2.48 -20.60
CA VAL A 445 20.00 -2.97 -19.46
C VAL A 445 20.92 -3.52 -18.38
N ILE A 446 21.94 -4.29 -18.76
CA ILE A 446 22.93 -4.84 -17.80
C ILE A 446 23.66 -3.72 -17.06
N ARG A 447 24.08 -2.65 -17.76
CA ARG A 447 24.71 -1.49 -17.10
C ARG A 447 23.76 -0.81 -16.10
N ASN A 448 22.51 -0.60 -16.50
CA ASN A 448 21.50 0.00 -15.62
C ASN A 448 21.23 -0.86 -14.38
N LEU A 449 21.17 -2.18 -14.53
CA LEU A 449 20.99 -3.13 -13.43
C LEU A 449 22.14 -3.06 -12.42
N GLN A 450 23.38 -2.89 -12.88
CA GLN A 450 24.53 -2.72 -11.98
C GLN A 450 24.40 -1.44 -11.15
N THR A 451 24.08 -0.31 -11.78
CA THR A 451 23.88 0.97 -11.10
C THR A 451 22.70 0.93 -10.12
N LYS A 452 21.55 0.38 -10.54
CA LYS A 452 20.35 0.31 -9.69
C LYS A 452 20.54 -0.65 -8.51
N ARG A 453 21.28 -1.75 -8.66
CA ARG A 453 21.63 -2.67 -7.56
C ARG A 453 22.39 -1.95 -6.44
N GLU A 454 23.33 -1.07 -6.78
CA GLU A 454 24.06 -0.27 -5.78
C GLU A 454 23.12 0.65 -4.99
N ALA A 455 22.08 1.18 -5.64
CA ALA A 455 21.08 2.04 -5.00
C ALA A 455 20.04 1.29 -4.14
N TRP A 456 19.67 0.07 -4.51
CA TRP A 456 18.60 -0.71 -3.84
C TRP A 456 19.08 -1.72 -2.79
N GLY A 457 20.39 -1.89 -2.63
CA GLY A 457 20.95 -2.86 -1.68
C GLY A 457 20.87 -4.30 -2.20
N SER A 458 20.68 -5.28 -1.29
CA SER A 458 20.72 -6.70 -1.69
C SER A 458 19.55 -7.05 -2.61
N ARG A 459 19.88 -7.57 -3.80
CA ARG A 459 18.93 -8.02 -4.84
C ARG A 459 19.35 -9.39 -5.35
N PRO A 460 18.94 -10.47 -4.68
CA PRO A 460 19.36 -11.83 -5.03
C PRO A 460 19.03 -12.24 -6.47
N ARG A 461 17.86 -11.85 -7.00
CA ARG A 461 17.48 -12.12 -8.40
C ARG A 461 18.41 -11.46 -9.40
N VAL A 462 18.72 -10.17 -9.22
CA VAL A 462 19.68 -9.44 -10.07
C VAL A 462 21.08 -10.05 -9.96
N LEU A 463 21.52 -10.41 -8.75
CA LEU A 463 22.81 -11.08 -8.55
C LEU A 463 22.88 -12.43 -9.26
N ALA A 464 21.83 -13.26 -9.16
CA ALA A 464 21.77 -14.56 -9.85
C ALA A 464 21.74 -14.40 -11.38
N ALA A 465 21.00 -13.41 -11.88
CA ALA A 465 20.99 -13.03 -13.29
C ALA A 465 22.39 -12.63 -13.79
N LEU A 466 23.07 -11.72 -13.06
CA LEU A 466 24.43 -11.30 -13.40
C LEU A 466 25.44 -12.45 -13.30
N ALA A 467 25.28 -13.37 -12.36
CA ALA A 467 26.11 -14.58 -12.25
C ALA A 467 25.95 -15.46 -13.49
N LEU A 468 24.72 -15.68 -13.96
CA LEU A 468 24.44 -16.44 -15.18
C LEU A 468 25.00 -15.74 -16.43
N ILE A 469 24.86 -14.41 -16.53
CA ILE A 469 25.43 -13.62 -17.62
C ILE A 469 26.97 -13.73 -17.64
N ALA A 470 27.62 -13.61 -16.48
CA ALA A 470 29.07 -13.75 -16.36
C ALA A 470 29.56 -15.15 -16.78
N LEU A 471 28.84 -16.20 -16.37
CA LEU A 471 29.14 -17.58 -16.78
C LEU A 471 29.06 -17.70 -18.31
N ARG A 472 28.01 -17.16 -18.93
CA ARG A 472 27.82 -17.22 -20.39
C ARG A 472 28.86 -16.42 -21.16
N ALA A 473 29.42 -15.36 -20.56
CA ALA A 473 30.52 -14.60 -21.11
C ALA A 473 31.89 -15.31 -20.93
N GLY A 474 31.92 -16.52 -20.37
CA GLY A 474 33.15 -17.27 -20.10
C GLY A 474 33.94 -16.76 -18.88
N ASN A 475 33.32 -15.91 -18.05
CA ASN A 475 33.93 -15.37 -16.84
C ASN A 475 33.48 -16.17 -15.61
N GLY A 476 33.95 -17.43 -15.54
CA GLY A 476 33.59 -18.36 -14.46
C GLY A 476 34.00 -17.89 -13.06
N GLU A 477 35.05 -17.08 -12.94
CA GLU A 477 35.46 -16.52 -11.63
C GLU A 477 34.45 -15.50 -11.10
N VAL A 478 34.02 -14.55 -11.93
CA VAL A 478 32.98 -13.58 -11.57
C VAL A 478 31.64 -14.28 -11.35
N ALA A 479 31.31 -15.27 -12.18
CA ALA A 479 30.09 -16.05 -12.04
C ALA A 479 30.01 -16.77 -10.68
N GLU A 480 31.08 -17.45 -10.27
CA GLU A 480 31.15 -18.12 -8.97
C GLU A 480 31.06 -17.12 -7.82
N ALA A 481 31.79 -16.00 -7.89
CA ALA A 481 31.78 -14.99 -6.83
C ALA A 481 30.37 -14.38 -6.63
N LEU A 482 29.67 -14.08 -7.71
CA LEU A 482 28.29 -13.57 -7.66
C LEU A 482 27.30 -14.62 -7.15
N ALA A 483 27.41 -15.87 -7.61
CA ALA A 483 26.58 -16.97 -7.11
C ALA A 483 26.80 -17.21 -5.60
N ASP A 484 28.02 -17.09 -5.10
CA ASP A 484 28.32 -17.18 -3.68
C ASP A 484 27.73 -16.05 -2.86
N GLN A 485 27.67 -14.83 -3.39
CA GLN A 485 26.98 -13.72 -2.73
C GLN A 485 25.48 -14.01 -2.59
N VAL A 486 24.85 -14.55 -3.64
CA VAL A 486 23.44 -14.98 -3.58
C VAL A 486 23.24 -16.02 -2.49
N LEU A 487 24.05 -17.08 -2.47
CA LEU A 487 23.89 -18.20 -1.53
C LEU A 487 24.21 -17.82 -0.07
N LYS A 488 24.90 -16.71 0.17
CA LYS A 488 25.20 -16.16 1.50
C LYS A 488 24.19 -15.12 1.96
N ASP A 489 23.21 -14.75 1.13
CA ASP A 489 22.20 -13.77 1.50
C ASP A 489 21.33 -14.33 2.66
N PRO A 490 21.32 -13.68 3.84
CA PRO A 490 20.59 -14.18 5.00
C PRO A 490 19.07 -14.12 4.85
N MET A 491 18.55 -13.36 3.88
CA MET A 491 17.12 -13.23 3.59
C MET A 491 16.62 -14.34 2.66
N LEU A 492 17.51 -14.98 1.89
CA LEU A 492 17.15 -16.07 0.99
C LEU A 492 16.84 -17.36 1.76
N GLY A 493 15.63 -17.88 1.59
CA GLY A 493 15.23 -19.17 2.17
C GLY A 493 14.73 -19.10 3.63
N MET A 494 14.49 -17.91 4.18
CA MET A 494 13.72 -17.78 5.43
C MET A 494 12.31 -18.34 5.19
N ARG A 495 12.08 -19.58 5.64
CA ARG A 495 10.72 -20.15 5.68
C ARG A 495 9.95 -19.50 6.82
N PRO A 496 8.71 -19.04 6.61
CA PRO A 496 7.84 -18.77 7.75
C PRO A 496 7.80 -20.01 8.64
N SER A 497 7.81 -19.83 9.97
CA SER A 497 7.68 -20.96 10.91
C SER A 497 6.44 -21.80 10.54
N GLY A 498 6.42 -23.09 10.86
CA GLY A 498 5.26 -23.95 10.54
C GLY A 498 3.92 -23.36 11.03
N GLU A 499 3.96 -22.68 12.17
CA GLU A 499 2.82 -21.93 12.71
C GLU A 499 2.49 -20.67 11.91
N ALA A 500 3.49 -19.87 11.50
CA ALA A 500 3.29 -18.69 10.65
C ALA A 500 2.79 -19.08 9.25
N ALA A 501 3.28 -20.19 8.66
CA ALA A 501 2.82 -20.69 7.37
C ALA A 501 1.36 -21.18 7.45
N MET A 502 1.00 -21.92 8.51
CA MET A 502 -0.38 -22.37 8.74
C MET A 502 -1.31 -21.17 9.02
N ARG A 503 -0.82 -20.15 9.73
CA ARG A 503 -1.56 -18.92 9.99
C ARG A 503 -1.68 -18.00 8.77
N MET A 504 -0.69 -17.96 7.88
CA MET A 504 -0.78 -17.27 6.59
C MET A 504 -1.86 -17.93 5.72
N ALA A 505 -1.86 -19.26 5.63
CA ALA A 505 -2.94 -20.01 4.98
C ALA A 505 -4.30 -19.77 5.66
N LEU A 506 -4.35 -19.67 7.00
CA LEU A 506 -5.56 -19.31 7.76
C LEU A 506 -5.97 -17.83 7.59
N ALA A 507 -5.04 -16.90 7.39
CA ALA A 507 -5.29 -15.48 7.18
C ALA A 507 -5.76 -15.21 5.74
N GLU A 508 -5.20 -15.93 4.78
CA GLU A 508 -5.65 -16.00 3.39
C GLU A 508 -7.08 -16.57 3.30
N THR A 509 -7.42 -17.58 4.11
CA THR A 509 -8.78 -18.14 4.18
C THR A 509 -9.74 -17.31 5.03
N ARG A 510 -9.27 -16.48 5.96
CA ARG A 510 -10.09 -15.61 6.83
C ARG A 510 -10.19 -14.14 6.38
N GLY A 511 -9.71 -13.80 5.18
CA GLY A 511 -9.80 -12.43 4.65
C GLY A 511 -8.91 -11.40 5.38
N LEU A 512 -7.98 -11.86 6.22
CA LEU A 512 -7.00 -11.02 6.92
C LEU A 512 -5.66 -10.93 6.19
N GLY A 513 -5.49 -11.66 5.08
CA GLY A 513 -4.24 -11.78 4.32
C GLY A 513 -3.76 -10.50 3.65
N GLY A 514 -4.64 -9.49 3.47
CA GLY A 514 -4.32 -8.27 2.72
C GLY A 514 -3.30 -7.36 3.39
N LEU A 515 -2.89 -7.56 4.64
CA LEU A 515 -1.78 -6.78 5.25
C LEU A 515 -0.56 -7.65 5.53
N TRP A 516 -0.60 -8.95 5.25
CA TRP A 516 0.31 -9.91 5.90
C TRP A 516 0.71 -11.09 5.03
N THR A 517 0.65 -11.01 3.71
CA THR A 517 1.55 -11.82 2.88
C THR A 517 2.94 -11.21 3.01
N PRO A 518 3.87 -11.80 3.80
CA PRO A 518 5.27 -11.45 3.64
C PRO A 518 5.62 -11.59 2.17
N TYR A 519 6.52 -10.72 1.75
CA TYR A 519 7.37 -10.96 0.61
C TYR A 519 8.17 -12.23 0.89
N VAL A 520 7.51 -13.40 0.76
CA VAL A 520 8.21 -14.66 0.61
C VAL A 520 8.73 -14.56 -0.81
N ASP A 521 9.88 -13.88 -0.94
CA ASP A 521 10.71 -14.09 -2.10
C ASP A 521 10.80 -15.61 -2.22
N LYS A 522 10.22 -16.14 -3.29
CA LYS A 522 10.39 -17.54 -3.67
C LYS A 522 11.85 -17.64 -4.06
N GLY A 523 12.73 -17.66 -3.06
CA GLY A 523 14.16 -17.73 -3.27
C GLY A 523 14.56 -19.08 -3.82
N SER A 524 13.64 -20.04 -3.94
CA SER A 524 13.87 -21.38 -4.49
C SER A 524 14.50 -21.33 -5.87
N GLU A 525 13.94 -20.57 -6.82
CA GLU A 525 14.45 -20.47 -8.19
C GLU A 525 15.79 -19.73 -8.22
N VAL A 526 15.96 -18.69 -7.41
CA VAL A 526 17.19 -17.90 -7.31
C VAL A 526 18.32 -18.73 -6.72
N ILE A 527 18.05 -19.49 -5.65
CA ILE A 527 18.98 -20.42 -5.01
C ILE A 527 19.34 -21.55 -5.97
N ALA A 528 18.34 -22.14 -6.66
CA ALA A 528 18.58 -23.19 -7.64
C ALA A 528 19.47 -22.69 -8.78
N LEU A 529 19.18 -21.50 -9.31
CA LEU A 529 19.98 -20.87 -10.35
C LEU A 529 21.42 -20.60 -9.88
N ALA A 530 21.60 -20.00 -8.70
CA ALA A 530 22.92 -19.73 -8.15
C ALA A 530 23.74 -21.01 -7.94
N LYS A 531 23.12 -22.09 -7.43
CA LYS A 531 23.76 -23.41 -7.32
C LYS A 531 24.17 -23.95 -8.69
N ALA A 532 23.28 -23.89 -9.68
CA ALA A 532 23.56 -24.36 -11.03
C ALA A 532 24.71 -23.58 -11.70
N VAL A 533 24.73 -22.26 -11.55
CA VAL A 533 25.81 -21.39 -12.05
C VAL A 533 27.14 -21.74 -11.38
N LYS A 534 27.15 -21.88 -10.05
CA LYS A 534 28.36 -22.23 -9.29
C LYS A 534 28.97 -23.56 -9.74
N VAL A 535 28.14 -24.60 -9.90
CA VAL A 535 28.61 -25.91 -10.38
C VAL A 535 29.27 -25.79 -11.76
N ARG A 536 28.63 -25.09 -12.70
CA ARG A 536 29.19 -24.87 -14.05
C ARG A 536 30.48 -24.07 -14.04
N ALA A 537 30.56 -23.01 -13.24
CA ALA A 537 31.78 -22.19 -13.11
C ALA A 537 32.97 -23.02 -12.61
N LEU A 538 32.74 -23.91 -11.65
CA LEU A 538 33.76 -24.84 -11.14
C LEU A 538 34.21 -25.85 -12.20
N GLU A 539 33.28 -26.38 -13.00
CA GLU A 539 33.61 -27.26 -14.13
C GLU A 539 34.49 -26.56 -15.17
N GLU A 540 34.18 -25.30 -15.52
CA GLU A 540 34.98 -24.52 -16.47
C GLU A 540 36.39 -24.24 -15.94
N LYS A 541 36.53 -23.88 -14.66
CA LYS A 541 37.83 -23.70 -14.01
C LYS A 541 38.65 -24.99 -14.01
N ALA A 542 38.05 -26.13 -13.69
CA ALA A 542 38.72 -27.42 -13.72
C ALA A 542 39.20 -27.80 -15.13
N ARG A 543 38.37 -27.56 -16.16
CA ARG A 543 38.75 -27.78 -17.56
C ARG A 543 39.88 -26.85 -18.00
N ALA A 544 39.84 -25.58 -17.61
CA ALA A 544 40.89 -24.60 -17.92
C ALA A 544 42.22 -25.00 -17.25
N HIS A 545 42.19 -25.40 -15.98
CA HIS A 545 43.37 -25.90 -15.26
C HIS A 545 43.97 -27.14 -15.93
N ASN A 546 43.14 -28.13 -16.30
CA ASN A 546 43.60 -29.33 -16.98
C ASN A 546 44.21 -29.02 -18.36
N ARG A 547 43.63 -28.07 -19.12
CA ARG A 547 44.20 -27.60 -20.39
C ARG A 547 45.53 -26.88 -20.21
N ALA A 548 45.69 -26.09 -19.16
CA ALA A 548 46.94 -25.41 -18.84
C ALA A 548 48.04 -26.38 -18.40
N ARG A 549 47.66 -27.50 -17.78
CA ARG A 549 48.60 -28.56 -17.33
C ARG A 549 49.03 -29.50 -18.46
N ALA A 550 48.22 -29.60 -19.51
CA ALA A 550 48.48 -30.44 -20.69
C ALA A 550 49.25 -29.71 -21.80
N LYS A 551 49.37 -28.37 -21.70
CA LYS A 551 50.29 -27.55 -22.49
C LYS A 551 51.59 -27.38 -21.75
#